data_AF-A0A660SDK5-F1
#
_entry.id   AF-A0A660SDK5-F1
#
_cell.length_a   1.000
_cell.length_b   1.000
_cell.length_c   1.000
_cell.angle_alpha   90.00
_cell.angle_beta   90.00
_cell.angle_gamma   90.00
#
_symmetry.space_group_name_H-M   'P 1'
#
loop_
_entity.id
_entity.type
_entity.pdbx_description
1 polymer ?
#
loop_
_entity_poly.entity_id
_entity_poly.type
_entity_poly.pdbx_seq_one_letter_code
_entity_poly.pdbx_strand_id
1 'polypeptide(L)'
;MAPNKYKCPHCGEMVTFGEHFCLINGTKEESSADSPEVNNKKSENSGSLKRIGVILVVATLTGAMLWPFLGIYALFAGLIVMGIIAVVLSVLGRSQNNGGAYYRQLLSMVGGDKAVAERLIAGEEKKHPSMTRGECVRRVHDRLEYEHRR
;
A
#
# COMPACT_ATOMS: atom_id res chain seq x y z
N MET A 1 -73.82 -9.66 -14.33
CA MET A 1 -73.40 -10.88 -13.60
C MET A 1 -73.14 -10.52 -12.15
N ALA A 2 -73.85 -11.10 -11.20
CA ALA A 2 -73.54 -10.91 -9.78
C ALA A 2 -72.27 -11.70 -9.41
N PRO A 3 -71.31 -11.12 -8.67
CA PRO A 3 -70.09 -11.83 -8.33
C PRO A 3 -70.39 -12.97 -7.35
N ASN A 4 -69.95 -14.18 -7.69
CA ASN A 4 -70.08 -15.34 -6.81
C ASN A 4 -69.20 -15.14 -5.58
N LYS A 5 -69.84 -14.98 -4.42
CA LYS A 5 -69.20 -14.84 -3.11
C LYS A 5 -69.10 -16.22 -2.46
N TYR A 6 -67.97 -16.52 -1.84
CA TYR A 6 -67.76 -17.76 -1.09
C TYR A 6 -67.18 -17.45 0.29
N LYS A 7 -67.39 -18.37 1.23
CA LYS A 7 -66.95 -18.19 2.62
C LYS A 7 -65.52 -18.70 2.78
N CYS A 8 -64.62 -17.87 3.29
CA CYS A 8 -63.24 -18.27 3.54
C CYS A 8 -63.19 -19.34 4.64
N PRO A 9 -62.55 -20.51 4.40
CA PRO A 9 -62.49 -21.59 5.39
C PRO A 9 -61.61 -21.25 6.61
N HIS A 10 -60.75 -20.22 6.53
CA HIS A 10 -59.84 -19.84 7.62
C HIS A 10 -60.39 -18.76 8.57
N CYS A 11 -61.06 -17.72 8.06
CA CYS A 11 -61.61 -16.64 8.89
C CYS A 11 -63.14 -16.56 8.88
N GLY A 12 -63.81 -17.29 7.98
CA GLY A 12 -65.27 -17.29 7.88
C GLY A 12 -65.88 -16.06 7.20
N GLU A 13 -65.09 -15.10 6.72
CA GLU A 13 -65.59 -13.94 5.98
C GLU A 13 -65.93 -14.28 4.52
N MET A 14 -66.88 -13.52 3.95
CA MET A 14 -67.34 -13.68 2.57
C MET A 14 -66.41 -12.90 1.62
N VAL A 15 -65.78 -13.61 0.69
CA VAL A 15 -64.84 -13.04 -0.31
C VAL A 15 -65.33 -13.28 -1.73
N THR A 16 -64.94 -12.38 -2.64
CA THR A 16 -65.27 -12.43 -4.07
C THR A 16 -64.19 -13.15 -4.87
N PHE A 17 -64.61 -13.94 -5.87
CA PHE A 17 -63.68 -14.65 -6.76
C PHE A 17 -62.78 -13.66 -7.52
N GLY A 18 -61.46 -13.73 -7.31
CA GLY A 18 -60.46 -12.90 -8.01
C GLY A 18 -59.68 -11.94 -7.11
N GLU A 19 -60.11 -11.71 -5.86
CA GLU A 19 -59.32 -10.98 -4.87
C GLU A 19 -58.45 -11.93 -4.04
N HIS A 20 -57.24 -11.47 -3.72
CA HIS A 20 -56.16 -12.29 -3.17
C HIS A 20 -56.56 -13.01 -1.88
N PHE A 21 -56.17 -14.29 -1.80
CA PHE A 21 -56.42 -15.17 -0.67
C PHE A 21 -55.96 -14.52 0.65
N CYS A 22 -56.77 -14.66 1.71
CA CYS A 22 -56.36 -14.27 3.06
C CYS A 22 -55.07 -14.99 3.44
N LEU A 23 -53.95 -14.27 3.40
CA LEU A 23 -52.70 -14.72 3.99
C LEU A 23 -52.90 -14.78 5.50
N ILE A 24 -52.58 -15.93 6.06
CA ILE A 24 -52.57 -16.21 7.48
C ILE A 24 -51.87 -15.03 8.19
N ASN A 25 -52.57 -14.39 9.13
CA ASN A 25 -52.21 -13.17 9.88
C ASN A 25 -52.71 -11.81 9.37
N GLY A 26 -53.88 -11.76 8.72
CA GLY A 26 -54.83 -10.67 8.98
C GLY A 26 -54.38 -9.24 8.61
N THR A 27 -53.56 -9.06 7.58
CA THR A 27 -53.26 -7.74 7.02
C THR A 27 -53.61 -7.70 5.54
N LYS A 28 -54.62 -6.90 5.20
CA LYS A 28 -54.96 -6.55 3.82
C LYS A 28 -53.89 -5.57 3.31
N GLU A 29 -53.18 -5.90 2.24
CA GLU A 29 -52.40 -4.89 1.49
C GLU A 29 -53.31 -4.28 0.42
N GLU A 30 -53.59 -2.98 0.52
CA GLU A 30 -54.13 -2.19 -0.58
C GLU A 30 -52.94 -1.73 -1.46
N SER A 31 -52.84 -2.29 -2.67
CA SER A 31 -51.84 -1.90 -3.66
C SER A 31 -52.43 -0.96 -4.71
N SER A 32 -51.98 0.30 -4.73
CA SER A 32 -51.86 1.18 -5.91
C SER A 32 -51.33 2.54 -5.44
N ALA A 33 -50.43 3.29 -6.08
CA ALA A 33 -49.50 3.10 -7.18
C ALA A 33 -48.46 4.26 -7.09
N ASP A 34 -47.22 3.99 -7.48
CA ASP A 34 -46.15 4.88 -7.97
C ASP A 34 -45.57 6.09 -7.17
N SER A 35 -44.23 6.04 -7.06
CA SER A 35 -43.19 7.04 -6.71
C SER A 35 -42.68 7.17 -5.26
N PRO A 36 -41.36 7.42 -5.08
CA PRO A 36 -40.55 6.77 -4.05
C PRO A 36 -40.32 7.67 -2.85
N GLU A 37 -40.84 7.29 -1.69
CA GLU A 37 -40.48 7.93 -0.42
C GLU A 37 -40.01 6.89 0.61
N VAL A 38 -38.92 7.28 1.25
CA VAL A 38 -38.10 6.52 2.19
C VAL A 38 -38.96 5.84 3.26
N ASN A 39 -39.00 4.52 3.22
CA ASN A 39 -39.68 3.71 4.22
C ASN A 39 -38.96 3.80 5.57
N ASN A 40 -39.39 4.76 6.37
CA ASN A 40 -39.31 4.73 7.83
C ASN A 40 -40.10 3.52 8.35
N LYS A 41 -39.46 2.33 8.42
CA LYS A 41 -39.96 1.26 9.29
C LYS A 41 -39.65 1.65 10.74
N LYS A 42 -40.65 2.22 11.39
CA LYS A 42 -40.77 2.36 12.85
C LYS A 42 -40.67 0.96 13.48
N SER A 43 -39.43 0.54 13.75
CA SER A 43 -39.14 -0.68 14.48
C SER A 43 -39.34 -0.41 15.97
N GLU A 44 -40.24 -1.18 16.57
CA GLU A 44 -40.30 -1.44 18.00
C GLU A 44 -38.94 -1.95 18.49
N ASN A 45 -38.04 -1.06 18.87
CA ASN A 45 -36.85 -1.41 19.65
C ASN A 45 -36.22 -0.16 20.29
N SER A 46 -36.97 0.50 21.17
CA SER A 46 -36.53 1.74 21.85
C SER A 46 -35.31 1.54 22.78
N GLY A 47 -34.96 0.29 23.12
CA GLY A 47 -33.77 -0.07 23.90
C GLY A 47 -32.51 -0.38 23.08
N SER A 48 -32.66 -1.09 21.96
CA SER A 48 -31.52 -1.52 21.11
C SER A 48 -31.02 -0.42 20.18
N LEU A 49 -31.88 0.49 19.71
CA LEU A 49 -31.48 1.63 18.88
C LEU A 49 -30.53 2.59 19.61
N LYS A 50 -30.72 2.80 20.93
CA LYS A 50 -29.82 3.62 21.74
C LYS A 50 -28.43 3.01 21.83
N ARG A 51 -28.32 1.68 21.96
CA ARG A 51 -27.03 0.98 22.00
C ARG A 51 -26.30 1.04 20.65
N ILE A 52 -27.02 0.88 19.54
CA ILE A 52 -26.44 1.01 18.19
C ILE A 52 -25.94 2.44 17.94
N GLY A 53 -26.71 3.45 18.36
CA GLY A 53 -26.29 4.86 18.28
C GLY A 53 -25.00 5.14 19.07
N VAL A 54 -24.91 4.64 20.30
CA VAL A 54 -23.69 4.81 21.12
C VAL A 54 -22.48 4.09 20.50
N ILE A 55 -22.66 2.88 19.97
CA ILE A 55 -21.57 2.14 19.31
C ILE A 55 -21.05 2.89 18.08
N LEU A 56 -21.94 3.45 17.26
CA LEU A 56 -21.55 4.25 16.09
C LEU A 56 -20.79 5.52 16.49
N VAL A 57 -21.24 6.21 17.54
CA VAL A 57 -20.54 7.40 18.07
C VAL A 57 -19.15 7.04 18.58
N VAL A 58 -19.01 5.94 19.33
CA VAL A 58 -17.71 5.49 19.84
C VAL A 58 -16.78 5.02 18.71
N ALA A 59 -17.31 4.32 17.70
CA ALA A 59 -16.52 3.86 16.55
C ALA A 59 -16.04 5.01 15.66
N THR A 60 -16.87 6.03 15.46
CA THR A 60 -16.49 7.24 14.70
C THR A 60 -15.46 8.08 15.46
N LEU A 61 -15.61 8.23 16.78
CA LEU A 61 -14.62 8.91 17.63
C LEU A 61 -13.26 8.20 17.65
N THR A 62 -13.26 6.87 17.83
CA THR A 62 -12.00 6.09 17.81
C THR A 62 -11.37 6.04 16.43
N GLY A 63 -12.18 5.88 15.37
CA GLY A 63 -11.73 5.96 13.98
C GLY A 63 -11.09 7.32 13.66
N ALA A 64 -11.75 8.43 14.05
CA ALA A 64 -11.24 9.78 13.82
C ALA A 64 -9.97 10.08 14.63
N MET A 65 -9.82 9.52 15.83
CA MET A 65 -8.60 9.65 16.61
C MET A 65 -7.45 8.80 16.05
N LEU A 66 -7.70 7.63 15.49
CA LEU A 66 -6.68 6.73 14.93
C LEU A 66 -6.25 7.09 13.50
N TRP A 67 -7.14 7.70 12.71
CA TRP A 67 -6.88 8.16 11.34
C TRP A 67 -5.62 9.03 11.19
N PRO A 68 -5.37 10.05 12.04
CA PRO A 68 -4.16 10.85 11.94
C PRO A 68 -2.89 10.06 12.29
N PHE A 69 -2.97 9.07 13.18
CA PHE A 69 -1.81 8.25 13.51
C PHE A 69 -1.37 7.40 12.31
N LEU A 70 -2.30 6.82 11.52
CA LEU A 70 -1.93 6.08 10.31
C LEU A 70 -1.17 6.95 9.30
N GLY A 71 -1.62 8.19 9.08
CA GLY A 71 -0.94 9.12 8.18
C GLY A 71 0.45 9.52 8.68
N ILE A 72 0.57 9.79 9.99
CA ILE A 72 1.84 10.14 10.62
C ILE A 72 2.83 8.97 10.57
N TYR A 73 2.39 7.73 10.83
CA TYR A 73 3.25 6.55 10.71
C TYR A 73 3.78 6.35 9.29
N ALA A 74 2.96 6.60 8.26
CA ALA A 74 3.42 6.51 6.87
C ALA A 74 4.50 7.56 6.54
N LEU A 75 4.37 8.78 7.07
CA LEU A 75 5.38 9.83 6.92
C LEU A 75 6.70 9.47 7.63
N PHE A 76 6.64 9.01 8.88
CA PHE A 76 7.84 8.57 9.61
C PHE A 76 8.51 7.37 8.95
N ALA A 77 7.74 6.38 8.50
CA ALA A 77 8.28 5.25 7.75
C ALA A 77 8.97 5.70 6.46
N GLY A 78 8.36 6.63 5.71
CA GLY A 78 8.95 7.21 4.51
C GLY A 78 10.26 7.96 4.79
N LEU A 79 10.31 8.78 5.84
CA LEU A 79 11.53 9.50 6.23
C LEU A 79 12.66 8.57 6.66
N ILE A 80 12.34 7.50 7.40
CA ILE A 80 13.34 6.48 7.79
C ILE A 80 13.91 5.80 6.54
N VAL A 81 13.06 5.38 5.60
CA VAL A 81 13.50 4.74 4.35
C VAL A 81 14.37 5.70 3.53
N MET A 82 13.94 6.95 3.35
CA MET A 82 14.73 7.96 2.63
C MET A 82 16.06 8.26 3.31
N GLY A 83 16.10 8.29 4.66
CA GLY A 83 17.32 8.44 5.43
C GLY A 83 18.30 7.28 5.22
N ILE A 84 17.81 6.03 5.26
CA ILE A 84 18.62 4.84 4.98
C ILE A 84 19.19 4.90 3.56
N ILE A 85 18.35 5.22 2.56
CA ILE A 85 18.78 5.35 1.16
C ILE A 85 19.86 6.43 1.04
N ALA A 86 19.68 7.59 1.68
CA ALA A 86 20.67 8.66 1.66
C ALA A 86 22.01 8.25 2.30
N VAL A 87 21.99 7.50 3.41
CA VAL A 87 23.21 6.96 4.04
C VAL A 87 23.90 5.95 3.12
N VAL A 88 23.15 5.03 2.53
CA VAL A 88 23.68 4.02 1.59
C VAL A 88 24.30 4.68 0.36
N LEU A 89 23.62 5.67 -0.24
CA LEU A 89 24.15 6.44 -1.36
C LEU A 89 25.36 7.30 -0.96
N SER A 90 25.41 7.81 0.27
CA SER A 90 26.57 8.56 0.77
C SER A 90 27.79 7.66 0.92
N VAL A 91 27.61 6.43 1.42
CA VAL A 91 28.71 5.45 1.56
C VAL A 91 29.17 4.92 0.20
N LEU A 92 28.23 4.54 -0.68
CA LEU A 92 28.53 4.04 -2.02
C LEU A 92 29.11 5.13 -2.93
N GLY A 93 28.57 6.36 -2.86
CA GLY A 93 29.05 7.50 -3.62
C GLY A 93 30.45 7.94 -3.18
N ARG A 94 30.76 7.87 -1.88
CA ARG A 94 32.12 8.12 -1.38
C ARG A 94 33.12 7.06 -1.84
N SER A 95 32.67 5.81 -2.01
CA SER A 95 33.50 4.74 -2.56
C SER A 95 33.88 4.98 -4.03
N GLN A 96 32.92 5.36 -4.88
CA GLN A 96 33.22 5.65 -6.30
C GLN A 96 34.13 6.87 -6.50
N ASN A 97 33.92 7.94 -5.72
CA ASN A 97 34.71 9.18 -5.87
C ASN A 97 36.20 9.01 -5.54
N ASN A 98 36.57 8.02 -4.74
CA ASN A 98 37.97 7.78 -4.39
C ASN A 98 38.77 7.19 -5.56
N GLY A 99 38.14 6.49 -6.50
CA GLY A 99 38.83 5.88 -7.65
C GLY A 99 39.56 6.90 -8.53
N GLY A 100 39.02 8.12 -8.65
CA GLY A 100 39.65 9.20 -9.40
C GLY A 100 40.95 9.72 -8.77
N ALA A 101 41.04 9.74 -7.44
CA ALA A 101 42.25 10.16 -6.73
C ALA A 101 43.39 9.15 -6.92
N TYR A 102 43.10 7.85 -6.73
CA TYR A 102 44.08 6.79 -6.96
C TYR A 102 44.53 6.70 -8.42
N TYR A 103 43.63 6.94 -9.38
CA TYR A 103 44.00 6.95 -10.79
C TYR A 103 44.96 8.09 -11.14
N ARG A 104 44.76 9.29 -10.59
CA ARG A 104 45.70 10.41 -10.75
C ARG A 104 47.07 10.10 -10.15
N GLN A 105 47.09 9.45 -8.99
CA GLN A 105 48.33 9.05 -8.33
C GLN A 105 49.05 7.93 -9.11
N LEU A 106 48.30 6.96 -9.64
CA LEU A 106 48.82 5.92 -10.54
C LEU A 106 49.48 6.52 -11.78
N LEU A 107 48.83 7.50 -12.42
CA LEU A 107 49.40 8.24 -13.55
C LEU A 107 50.73 8.89 -13.19
N SER A 108 50.87 9.44 -11.98
CA SER A 108 52.13 10.05 -11.55
C SER A 108 53.28 9.04 -11.40
N MET A 109 52.99 7.80 -10.98
CA MET A 109 54.01 6.73 -10.89
C MET A 109 54.42 6.19 -12.26
N VAL A 110 53.50 6.16 -13.23
CA VAL A 110 53.72 5.64 -14.58
C VAL A 110 54.22 6.74 -15.54
N GLY A 111 54.71 7.87 -15.01
CA GLY A 111 55.27 8.96 -15.83
C GLY A 111 54.24 9.72 -16.68
N GLY A 112 52.95 9.62 -16.34
CA GLY A 112 51.86 10.28 -17.06
C GLY A 112 51.31 9.49 -18.26
N ASP A 113 51.86 8.32 -18.56
CA ASP A 113 51.43 7.52 -19.70
C ASP A 113 50.10 6.79 -19.44
N LYS A 114 49.02 7.43 -19.88
CA LYS A 114 47.65 6.91 -19.75
C LYS A 114 47.48 5.53 -20.38
N ALA A 115 48.16 5.26 -21.49
CA ALA A 115 48.06 3.98 -22.20
C ALA A 115 48.65 2.81 -21.39
N VAL A 116 49.74 3.05 -20.65
CA VAL A 116 50.37 2.03 -19.80
C VAL A 116 49.51 1.79 -18.56
N ALA A 117 49.01 2.86 -17.94
CA ALA A 117 48.10 2.77 -16.80
C ALA A 117 46.84 1.97 -17.12
N GLU A 118 46.18 2.23 -18.25
CA GLU A 118 44.98 1.48 -18.67
C GLU A 118 45.29 0.00 -18.98
N ARG A 119 46.45 -0.31 -19.57
CA ARG A 119 46.85 -1.72 -19.81
C ARG A 119 47.06 -2.49 -18.51
N LEU A 120 47.65 -1.84 -17.50
CA LEU A 120 47.83 -2.43 -16.17
C LEU A 120 46.48 -2.69 -15.49
N ILE A 121 45.56 -1.72 -15.55
CA ILE A 121 44.21 -1.86 -14.99
C ILE A 121 43.45 -2.98 -15.70
N ALA A 122 43.45 -3.00 -17.04
CA ALA A 122 42.80 -4.05 -17.82
C ALA A 122 43.40 -5.44 -17.58
N GLY A 123 44.71 -5.51 -17.29
CA GLY A 123 45.39 -6.75 -16.90
C GLY A 123 44.89 -7.30 -15.57
N GLU A 124 44.61 -6.43 -14.59
CA GLU A 124 44.05 -6.84 -13.29
C GLU A 124 42.54 -7.11 -13.36
N GLU A 125 41.80 -6.36 -14.18
CA GLU A 125 40.37 -6.58 -14.41
C GLU A 125 40.11 -7.98 -15.00
N LYS A 126 40.97 -8.45 -15.91
CA LYS A 126 40.91 -9.82 -16.44
C LYS A 126 41.17 -10.89 -15.38
N LYS A 127 41.96 -10.61 -14.35
CA LYS A 127 42.26 -11.56 -13.27
C LYS A 127 41.15 -11.61 -12.22
N HIS A 128 40.43 -10.50 -12.02
CA HIS A 128 39.42 -10.35 -10.98
C HIS A 128 38.12 -9.72 -11.53
N PRO A 129 37.30 -10.49 -12.27
CA PRO A 129 36.09 -9.97 -12.90
C PRO A 129 34.97 -9.57 -11.91
N SER A 130 35.10 -9.94 -10.63
CA SER A 130 34.14 -9.59 -9.59
C SER A 130 34.43 -8.26 -8.89
N MET A 131 35.58 -7.64 -9.14
CA MET A 131 35.98 -6.38 -8.49
C MET A 131 35.56 -5.17 -9.30
N THR A 132 35.25 -4.08 -8.59
CA THR A 132 34.92 -2.81 -9.25
C THR A 132 36.20 -2.17 -9.81
N ARG A 133 36.09 -1.39 -10.90
CA ARG A 133 37.24 -0.72 -11.52
C ARG A 133 38.06 0.11 -10.52
N GLY A 134 37.43 0.74 -9.53
CA GLY A 134 38.11 1.50 -8.48
C GLY A 134 39.00 0.63 -7.58
N GLU A 135 38.56 -0.57 -7.24
CA GLU A 135 39.34 -1.54 -6.48
C GLU A 135 40.51 -2.11 -7.29
N CYS A 136 40.31 -2.35 -8.59
CA CYS A 136 41.40 -2.73 -9.50
C CYS A 136 42.48 -1.64 -9.57
N VAL A 137 42.08 -0.38 -9.75
CA VAL A 137 43.02 0.76 -9.76
C VAL A 137 43.83 0.84 -8.46
N ARG A 138 43.16 0.68 -7.31
CA ARG A 138 43.83 0.70 -5.99
C ARG A 138 44.83 -0.45 -5.84
N ARG A 139 44.48 -1.65 -6.29
CA ARG A 139 45.37 -2.82 -6.24
C ARG A 139 46.61 -2.65 -7.13
N VAL A 140 46.44 -2.11 -8.35
CA VAL A 140 47.58 -1.83 -9.23
C VAL A 140 48.52 -0.80 -8.59
N HIS A 141 47.95 0.25 -7.99
CA HIS A 141 48.72 1.26 -7.27
C HIS A 141 49.54 0.64 -6.13
N ASP A 142 48.92 -0.14 -5.25
CA ASP A 142 49.60 -0.77 -4.11
C ASP A 142 50.73 -1.72 -4.57
N ARG A 143 50.53 -2.40 -5.70
CA ARG A 143 51.54 -3.29 -6.30
C ARG A 143 52.75 -2.52 -6.83
N LEU A 144 52.52 -1.42 -7.54
CA LEU A 144 53.58 -0.55 -8.04
C LEU A 144 54.34 0.14 -6.91
N GLU A 145 53.64 0.58 -5.86
CA GLU A 145 54.28 1.18 -4.69
C GLU A 145 55.17 0.18 -3.95
N TYR A 146 54.76 -1.09 -3.88
CA TYR A 146 55.59 -2.17 -3.32
C TYR A 146 56.83 -2.44 -4.18
N GLU A 147 56.70 -2.47 -5.51
CA GLU A 147 57.83 -2.65 -6.42
C GLU A 147 58.80 -1.46 -6.37
N HIS A 148 58.30 -0.24 -6.24
CA HIS A 148 59.14 0.97 -6.18
C HIS A 148 59.92 1.09 -4.85
N ARG A 149 59.41 0.49 -3.77
CA ARG A 149 60.10 0.46 -2.46
C ARG A 149 61.19 -0.61 -2.34
N ARG A 150 61.28 -1.52 -3.30
CA ARG A 150 62.17 -2.68 -3.27
C ARG A 150 63.42 -2.44 -4.10
#